data_AF-A0A1W9JBH5-F1
#
_entry.id   AF-A0A1W9JBH5-F1
#
_cell.length_a   1.000
_cell.length_b   1.000
_cell.length_c   1.000
_cell.angle_alpha   90.00
_cell.angle_beta   90.00
_cell.angle_gamma   90.00
#
_symmetry.space_group_name_H-M   'P 1'
#
loop_
_entity.id
_entity.type
_entity.pdbx_description
1 polymer ?
#
loop_
_entity_poly.entity_id
_entity_poly.type
_entity_poly.pdbx_seq_one_letter_code
_entity_poly.pdbx_strand_id
1 'polypeptide(L)' 'MSYAFGLIILVLDIFAIIKIIQSSASGLEKILWVLGVLFFPVVGLIIWFFAGPGSKKV' A
#
# COMPACT_ATOMS: atom_id res chain seq x y z
N MET A 1 18.49 10.23 -14.00
CA MET A 1 17.54 9.74 -12.99
C MET A 1 18.16 8.51 -12.31
N SER A 2 18.53 8.59 -11.03
CA SER A 2 19.19 7.48 -10.32
C SER A 2 18.18 6.41 -9.89
N TYR A 3 18.48 5.14 -10.19
CA TYR A 3 17.64 3.96 -9.91
C TYR A 3 17.26 3.77 -8.43
N ALA A 4 17.99 4.42 -7.52
CA ALA A 4 17.72 4.39 -6.08
C ALA A 4 16.29 4.82 -5.70
N PHE A 5 15.73 5.82 -6.39
CA PHE A 5 14.39 6.32 -6.07
C PHE A 5 13.29 5.28 -6.39
N GLY A 6 13.41 4.59 -7.53
CA GLY A 6 12.49 3.52 -7.91
C GLY A 6 12.59 2.31 -6.98
N LEU A 7 13.80 1.97 -6.52
CA LEU A 7 14.00 0.89 -5.55
C LEU A 7 13.37 1.20 -4.19
N ILE A 8 13.48 2.44 -3.71
CA ILE A 8 12.85 2.86 -2.44
C ILE A 8 11.34 2.71 -2.54
N ILE A 9 10.73 3.20 -3.63
CA ILE A 9 9.29 3.08 -3.87
C ILE A 9 8.88 1.61 -3.92
N LEU A 10 9.61 0.77 -4.65
CA LEU A 10 9.31 -0.66 -4.73
C LEU A 10 9.33 -1.36 -3.37
N VAL A 11 10.31 -1.05 -2.52
CA VAL A 11 10.39 -1.60 -1.15
C VAL A 11 9.20 -1.15 -0.31
N LEU A 12 8.80 0.12 -0.42
CA LEU A 12 7.63 0.66 0.26
C LEU A 12 6.33 0.02 -0.26
N ASP A 13 6.19 -0.20 -1.56
CA ASP A 13 5.03 -0.87 -2.16
C ASP A 13 4.87 -2.28 -1.60
N ILE A 14 5.96 -3.06 -1.53
CA ILE A 14 5.95 -4.41 -0.95
C ILE A 14 5.52 -4.35 0.52
N PHE A 15 6.06 -3.41 1.29
CA PHE A 15 5.68 -3.20 2.69
C PHE A 15 4.19 -2.88 2.84
N ALA A 16 3.67 -1.98 2.00
CA ALA A 16 2.25 -1.62 1.98
C ALA A 16 1.37 -2.82 1.68
N ILE A 17 1.71 -3.60 0.65
CA ILE A 17 0.96 -4.80 0.24
C ILE A 17 0.92 -5.83 1.37
N ILE A 18 2.05 -6.10 2.04
CA ILE A 18 2.09 -7.03 3.19
C ILE A 18 1.14 -6.55 4.30
N LYS A 19 1.17 -5.27 4.64
CA LYS A 19 0.28 -4.67 5.64
C LYS A 19 -1.19 -4.75 5.24
N ILE A 20 -1.52 -4.51 3.97
CA ILE A 20 -2.89 -4.63 3.45
C ILE A 20 -3.38 -6.07 3.59
N ILE A 21 -2.58 -7.05 3.19
CA ILE A 21 -2.94 -8.47 3.26
C ILE A 21 -3.10 -8.92 4.72
N GLN A 22 -2.28 -8.42 5.64
CA GLN A 22 -2.36 -8.72 7.07
C GLN A 22 -3.47 -7.98 7.82
N SER A 23 -4.11 -6.98 7.20
CA SER A 23 -5.18 -6.20 7.82
C SER A 23 -6.46 -7.03 8.05
N SER A 24 -7.35 -6.52 8.92
CA SER A 24 -8.68 -7.09 9.16
C SER A 24 -9.73 -6.69 8.11
N ALA A 25 -9.33 -6.04 7.02
CA ALA A 25 -10.23 -5.63 5.94
C ALA A 25 -10.83 -6.83 5.19
N SER A 26 -11.97 -6.59 4.53
CA SER A 26 -12.60 -7.59 3.67
C SER A 26 -11.72 -7.95 2.46
N GLY A 27 -11.97 -9.11 1.84
CA GLY A 27 -11.17 -9.56 0.69
C GLY A 27 -11.19 -8.58 -0.49
N LEU A 28 -12.36 -8.03 -0.81
CA LEU A 28 -12.51 -7.05 -1.90
C LEU A 28 -11.76 -5.74 -1.58
N GLU A 29 -11.84 -5.27 -0.34
CA GLU A 29 -11.13 -4.05 0.10
C GLU A 29 -9.62 -4.22 0.00
N LYS A 30 -9.08 -5.38 0.41
CA LYS A 30 -7.65 -5.68 0.24
C LYS A 30 -7.24 -5.62 -1.23
N ILE A 31 -8.03 -6.20 -2.12
CA ILE A 31 -7.75 -6.19 -3.56
C ILE A 31 -7.72 -4.76 -4.09
N LEU A 32 -8.73 -3.93 -3.77
CA LEU A 32 -8.77 -2.54 -4.21
C LEU A 32 -7.57 -1.72 -3.71
N TRP A 33 -7.15 -1.92 -2.46
CA TRP A 33 -5.96 -1.27 -1.91
C TRP A 33 -4.67 -1.72 -2.58
N VAL A 34 -4.49 -3.02 -2.80
CA VAL A 34 -3.30 -3.54 -3.50
C VAL A 34 -3.24 -3.01 -4.93
N LEU A 35 -4.36 -3.01 -5.66
CA LEU A 35 -4.43 -2.46 -7.01
C LEU A 35 -4.11 -0.95 -7.00
N GLY A 36 -4.67 -0.19 -6.05
CA GLY A 36 -4.41 1.25 -5.93
C GLY A 36 -2.92 1.56 -5.73
N VAL A 37 -2.26 0.84 -4.83
CA VAL A 37 -0.81 0.98 -4.58
C VAL A 37 0.00 0.58 -5.82
N LEU A 38 -0.32 -0.55 -6.45
CA LEU A 38 0.43 -1.07 -7.60
C LEU A 38 0.33 -0.18 -8.86
N PHE A 39 -0.85 0.35 -9.16
CA PHE A 39 -1.07 1.21 -10.34
C PHE A 39 -0.59 2.65 -10.13
N PHE A 40 -0.63 3.13 -8.89
CA PHE A 40 -0.22 4.47 -8.53
C PHE A 40 0.85 4.41 -7.43
N PRO A 41 2.08 3.95 -7.71
CA PRO A 41 3.07 3.66 -6.67
C PRO A 41 3.31 4.82 -5.70
N VAL A 42 3.52 6.04 -6.20
CA VAL A 42 3.76 7.20 -5.33
C VAL A 42 2.49 7.65 -4.59
N VAL A 43 1.41 7.89 -5.33
CA VAL A 43 0.17 8.46 -4.77
C VAL A 43 -0.57 7.43 -3.91
N GLY A 44 -0.65 6.20 -4.38
CA GLY A 44 -1.21 5.05 -3.70
C GLY A 44 -0.48 4.75 -2.39
N LEU A 45 0.86 4.81 -2.36
CA LEU A 45 1.61 4.69 -1.10
C LEU A 45 1.27 5.80 -0.11
N ILE A 46 1.21 7.05 -0.57
CA ILE A 46 0.86 8.19 0.29
C ILE A 46 -0.54 7.99 0.87
N ILE A 47 -1.54 7.67 0.04
CA ILE A 47 -2.92 7.46 0.48
C ILE A 47 -2.99 6.27 1.45
N TRP A 48 -2.34 5.15 1.12
CA TRP A 48 -2.30 3.97 1.98
C TRP A 48 -1.64 4.26 3.34
N PHE A 49 -0.59 5.09 3.39
CA PHE A 49 0.07 5.43 4.64
C PHE A 49 -0.89 6.13 5.63
N PHE A 50 -1.76 7.01 5.14
CA PHE A 50 -2.70 7.75 5.99
C PHE A 50 -4.04 7.04 6.22
N ALA A 51 -4.53 6.31 5.21
CA ALA A 51 -5.89 5.77 5.18
C ALA A 51 -5.94 4.26 4.92
N GLY A 52 -4.79 3.58 4.97
CA GLY A 52 -4.67 2.16 4.68
C GLY A 52 -5.56 1.29 5.57
N PRO A 53 -5.94 0.10 5.07
CA PRO A 53 -6.89 -0.76 5.75
C PRO A 53 -6.28 -1.32 7.04
N GLY A 54 -7.05 -1.30 8.13
CA GLY A 54 -6.65 -1.88 9.42
C GLY A 54 -6.39 -0.90 10.57
N SER A 55 -6.69 0.40 10.43
CA SER A 55 -6.44 1.39 11.50
C SER A 55 -7.56 1.60 12.54
N LYS A 56 -8.67 0.84 12.53
CA LYS A 56 -9.72 0.99 13.55
C LYS A 56 -10.14 -0.32 14.22
N LYS A 57 -9.62 -0.52 15.43
CA LYS A 57 -10.35 -1.11 16.56
C LYS A 57 -9.96 -0.38 17.86
N VAL A 58 -10.49 0.83 18.02
CA VAL A 58 -10.86 1.41 19.31
C VAL A 58 -12.28 1.91 19.20
#